data_AF-A0A4Y2THL6-F1
#
_entry.id   AF-A0A4Y2THL6-F1
#
_cell.length_a   1.000
_cell.length_b   1.000
_cell.length_c   1.000
_cell.angle_alpha   90.00
_cell.angle_beta   90.00
_cell.angle_gamma   90.00
#
_symmetry.space_group_name_H-M   'P 1'
#
loop_
_entity.id
_entity.type
_entity.pdbx_description
1 polymer ?
#
loop_
_entity_poly.entity_id
_entity_poly.type
_entity_poly.pdbx_seq_one_letter_code
_entity_poly.pdbx_strand_id
1 'polypeptide(L)'
;MKPLECILSSCALLISIQGSFSRQLPSQTDNEIRYSKTAGRVGPSSYWRPKENAVEPPLFVGSFNIQTLSKKKLRNGYLMPTIEKIVHRYDLILVLELMTNDPKLMEKFAKDINDFAPDGVTYNMTVSIDPHVNEYIGIFYRTDKLRMLKSESYYDPEKFYRKPFFLLFDSPTLRDMKQFGLIGYHVKPAQAVREIDALADVYDFMKDKYNIE
;
A
#
# COMPACT_ATOMS: atom_id res chain seq x y z
N MET A 1 -14.37 -38.22 10.52
CA MET A 1 -14.09 -36.82 10.92
C MET A 1 -12.60 -36.60 10.75
N LYS A 2 -12.18 -35.92 9.67
CA LYS A 2 -10.78 -35.52 9.49
C LYS A 2 -10.60 -34.16 10.16
N PRO A 3 -9.55 -33.95 10.98
CA PRO A 3 -9.37 -32.70 11.69
C PRO A 3 -9.14 -31.56 10.70
N LEU A 4 -9.62 -30.37 11.06
CA LEU A 4 -9.42 -29.14 10.31
C LEU A 4 -7.92 -28.90 10.12
N GLU A 5 -7.42 -29.12 8.90
CA GLU A 5 -6.18 -28.51 8.46
C GLU A 5 -6.41 -27.00 8.40
N CYS A 6 -5.64 -26.26 9.21
CA CYS A 6 -5.56 -24.81 9.10
C CYS A 6 -5.17 -24.45 7.66
N ILE A 7 -6.15 -23.95 6.92
CA ILE A 7 -5.99 -23.36 5.60
C ILE A 7 -5.14 -22.10 5.79
N LEU A 8 -3.82 -22.25 5.62
CA LEU A 8 -2.92 -21.14 5.26
C LEU A 8 -3.22 -20.74 3.80
N SER A 9 -4.42 -20.22 3.55
CA SER A 9 -4.74 -19.61 2.26
C SER A 9 -4.11 -18.22 2.23
N SER A 10 -2.93 -18.13 1.63
CA SER A 10 -2.40 -16.91 1.02
C SER A 10 -2.04 -15.80 2.00
N CYS A 11 -0.93 -15.95 2.72
CA CYS A 11 -0.30 -14.82 3.41
C CYS A 11 0.26 -13.86 2.36
N ALA A 12 -0.34 -12.67 2.23
CA ALA A 12 0.40 -11.50 1.79
C ALA A 12 1.24 -11.05 3.00
N LEU A 13 2.56 -11.16 2.90
CA LEU A 13 3.42 -10.65 3.96
C LEU A 13 3.74 -9.20 3.67
N LEU A 14 3.06 -8.29 4.36
CA LEU A 14 3.25 -6.86 4.21
C LEU A 14 4.37 -6.41 5.16
N ILE A 15 5.62 -6.47 4.71
CA ILE A 15 6.74 -5.95 5.50
C ILE A 15 6.87 -4.46 5.21
N SER A 16 6.60 -3.63 6.22
CA SER A 16 6.88 -2.19 6.18
C SER A 16 8.31 -1.94 6.64
N ILE A 17 9.10 -1.27 5.82
CA ILE A 17 10.45 -0.77 6.17
C ILE A 17 10.30 0.73 6.48
N GLN A 18 10.38 1.14 7.75
CA GLN A 18 10.25 2.52 8.23
C GLN A 18 11.59 3.32 8.17
N GLY A 19 11.69 4.35 7.32
CA GLY A 19 12.82 5.30 7.40
C GLY A 19 12.93 6.00 8.77
N SER A 20 14.13 6.09 9.34
CA SER A 20 14.38 6.72 10.65
C SER A 20 14.43 8.25 10.63
N PHE A 21 14.07 8.85 11.77
CA PHE A 21 14.26 10.28 12.05
C PHE A 21 14.93 10.47 13.43
N SER A 22 16.13 11.06 13.44
CA SER A 22 16.81 11.50 14.66
C SER A 22 16.14 12.75 15.24
N ARG A 23 15.60 12.63 16.45
CA ARG A 23 14.96 13.72 17.19
C ARG A 23 16.01 14.52 17.97
N GLN A 24 16.36 15.73 17.53
CA GLN A 24 16.88 16.75 18.44
C GLN A 24 15.70 17.63 18.91
N LEU A 25 15.30 17.47 20.17
CA LEU A 25 14.32 18.34 20.82
C LEU A 25 14.98 19.69 21.17
N PRO A 26 14.36 20.84 20.85
CA PRO A 26 14.82 22.12 21.38
C PRO A 26 14.53 22.19 22.89
N SER A 27 15.52 22.66 23.65
CA SER A 27 15.38 22.98 25.08
C SER A 27 14.32 24.05 25.30
N GLN A 28 13.38 23.80 26.21
CA GLN A 28 12.39 24.77 26.65
C GLN A 28 13.07 25.96 27.35
N THR A 29 12.75 27.17 26.92
CA THR A 29 12.80 28.36 27.78
C THR A 29 11.49 29.11 27.63
N ASP A 30 10.83 29.32 28.76
CA ASP A 30 9.61 30.10 28.94
C ASP A 30 9.70 31.48 28.28
N ASN A 31 8.62 31.92 27.64
CA ASN A 31 8.25 33.34 27.65
C ASN A 31 6.75 33.53 27.42
N GLU A 32 6.16 34.14 28.44
CA GLU A 32 4.81 34.60 28.61
C GLU A 32 4.49 35.78 27.65
N ILE A 33 3.37 35.74 26.91
CA ILE A 33 2.88 36.92 26.18
C ILE A 33 1.37 37.12 26.38
N ARG A 34 1.07 38.31 26.93
CA ARG A 34 -0.24 38.94 27.15
C ARG A 34 -1.05 39.10 25.85
N TYR A 35 -2.36 38.89 25.92
CA TYR A 35 -3.32 39.25 24.86
C TYR A 35 -3.99 40.60 25.14
N SER A 36 -3.83 41.56 24.21
CA SER A 36 -4.72 42.71 24.06
C SER A 36 -5.70 42.49 22.90
N LYS A 37 -6.98 42.77 23.11
CA LYS A 37 -8.07 42.72 22.11
C LYS A 37 -8.02 43.93 21.16
N THR A 38 -8.15 43.68 19.86
CA THR A 38 -8.82 44.60 18.90
C THR A 38 -9.29 43.82 17.66
N ALA A 39 -10.40 44.29 17.09
CA ALA A 39 -11.23 43.61 16.09
C ALA A 39 -10.83 43.91 14.62
N GLY A 40 -11.09 42.94 13.73
CA GLY A 40 -11.52 43.15 12.34
C GLY A 40 -10.50 42.98 11.21
N ARG A 41 -10.65 41.89 10.41
CA ARG A 41 -10.72 41.83 8.92
C ARG A 41 -10.58 40.36 8.46
N VAL A 42 -11.47 39.94 7.55
CA VAL A 42 -11.47 38.61 6.91
C VAL A 42 -10.38 38.58 5.84
N GLY A 43 -9.43 37.64 5.95
CA GLY A 43 -8.38 37.36 4.97
C GLY A 43 -8.49 35.91 4.45
N PRO A 44 -7.86 35.59 3.31
CA PRO A 44 -8.08 34.34 2.60
C PRO A 44 -7.59 33.13 3.41
N SER A 45 -8.39 32.06 3.36
CA SER A 45 -8.22 30.76 4.01
C SER A 45 -6.78 30.43 4.38
N SER A 46 -6.47 30.59 5.67
CA SER A 46 -5.22 30.16 6.28
C SER A 46 -5.01 28.67 6.02
N TYR A 47 -3.92 28.35 5.33
CA TYR A 47 -3.40 26.99 5.18
C TYR A 47 -3.51 26.24 6.52
N TRP A 48 -4.13 25.06 6.45
CA TRP A 48 -4.25 24.11 7.54
C TRP A 48 -2.91 23.94 8.27
N ARG A 49 -2.76 24.56 9.45
CA ARG A 49 -1.81 24.09 10.46
C ARG A 49 -2.51 22.96 11.22
N PRO A 50 -1.97 21.73 11.21
CA PRO A 50 -2.45 20.70 12.11
C PRO A 50 -2.35 21.24 13.53
N LYS A 51 -3.47 21.24 14.27
CA LYS A 51 -3.41 21.48 15.72
C LYS A 51 -2.46 20.44 16.30
N GLU A 52 -1.56 20.86 17.19
CA GLU A 52 -0.56 19.97 17.82
C GLU A 52 -1.17 18.74 18.54
N ASN A 53 -2.49 18.71 18.71
CA ASN A 53 -3.26 17.65 19.34
C ASN A 53 -4.17 16.84 18.38
N ALA A 54 -4.08 17.02 17.06
CA ALA A 54 -4.83 16.19 16.12
C ALA A 54 -4.16 14.82 15.98
N VAL A 55 -4.87 13.74 16.34
CA VAL A 55 -4.44 12.37 16.05
C VAL A 55 -4.30 12.24 14.54
N GLU A 56 -3.14 11.81 14.07
CA GLU A 56 -2.91 11.61 12.64
C GLU A 56 -3.87 10.55 12.12
N PRO A 57 -4.61 10.81 11.03
CA PRO A 57 -5.50 9.82 10.48
C PRO A 57 -4.66 8.61 10.04
N PRO A 58 -5.00 7.39 10.51
CA PRO A 58 -4.22 6.20 10.20
C PRO A 58 -4.26 5.91 8.69
N LEU A 59 -3.18 5.31 8.20
CA LEU A 59 -3.11 4.76 6.85
C LEU A 59 -3.64 3.32 6.88
N PHE A 60 -4.75 3.05 6.19
CA PHE A 60 -5.31 1.71 6.10
C PHE A 60 -4.65 0.93 4.98
N VAL A 61 -3.92 -0.13 5.32
CA VAL A 61 -3.22 -0.99 4.36
C VAL A 61 -3.80 -2.39 4.41
N GLY A 62 -3.98 -3.02 3.25
CA GLY A 62 -4.56 -4.35 3.16
C GLY A 62 -4.06 -5.19 1.99
N SER A 63 -4.45 -6.46 2.01
CA SER A 63 -4.29 -7.38 0.90
C SER A 63 -5.57 -8.18 0.72
N PHE A 64 -5.93 -8.48 -0.52
CA PHE A 64 -7.12 -9.22 -0.88
C PHE A 64 -6.78 -10.24 -1.96
N ASN A 65 -6.73 -11.52 -1.56
CA ASN A 65 -6.68 -12.59 -2.53
C ASN A 65 -8.08 -12.83 -3.12
N ILE A 66 -8.25 -12.48 -4.40
CA ILE A 66 -9.44 -12.85 -5.16
C ILE A 66 -9.08 -14.05 -6.02
N GLN A 67 -9.47 -15.24 -5.56
CA GLN A 67 -9.18 -16.51 -6.23
C GLN A 67 -9.33 -16.40 -7.75
N THR A 68 -8.24 -16.57 -8.51
CA THR A 68 -8.26 -16.56 -9.98
C THR A 68 -9.04 -15.36 -10.57
N LEU A 69 -8.63 -14.14 -10.24
CA LEU A 69 -9.21 -12.89 -10.77
C LEU A 69 -8.90 -12.76 -12.27
N SER A 70 -9.72 -13.46 -13.05
CA SER A 70 -9.59 -13.58 -14.51
C SER A 70 -10.29 -12.45 -15.25
N LYS A 71 -10.02 -12.35 -16.57
CA LYS A 71 -10.75 -11.45 -17.50
C LYS A 71 -12.27 -11.58 -17.37
N LYS A 72 -12.78 -12.79 -17.12
CA LYS A 72 -14.22 -13.04 -16.93
C LYS A 72 -14.75 -12.41 -15.64
N LYS A 73 -14.00 -12.49 -14.53
CA LYS A 73 -14.40 -11.89 -13.25
C LYS A 73 -14.34 -10.37 -13.30
N LEU A 74 -13.31 -9.80 -13.91
CA LEU A 74 -13.17 -8.35 -14.12
C LEU A 74 -14.28 -7.74 -14.99
N ARG A 75 -14.90 -8.54 -15.88
CA ARG A 75 -16.03 -8.12 -16.71
C ARG A 75 -17.39 -8.41 -16.07
N ASN A 76 -17.42 -8.99 -14.88
CA ASN A 76 -18.66 -9.37 -14.24
C ASN A 76 -19.23 -8.20 -13.42
N GLY A 77 -20.23 -7.52 -13.98
CA GLY A 77 -20.91 -6.39 -13.33
C GLY A 77 -21.61 -6.73 -12.01
N TYR A 78 -21.83 -8.00 -11.67
CA TYR A 78 -22.34 -8.39 -10.36
C TYR A 78 -21.24 -8.52 -9.30
N LEU A 79 -20.01 -8.89 -9.70
CA LEU A 79 -18.87 -9.05 -8.77
C LEU A 79 -18.13 -7.74 -8.54
N MET A 80 -17.98 -6.94 -9.59
CA MET A 80 -17.20 -5.69 -9.57
C MET A 80 -17.64 -4.71 -8.46
N PRO A 81 -18.95 -4.45 -8.22
CA PRO A 81 -19.37 -3.59 -7.11
C PRO A 81 -18.93 -4.06 -5.72
N THR A 82 -18.74 -5.37 -5.53
CA THR A 82 -18.22 -5.90 -4.26
C THR A 82 -16.72 -5.68 -4.15
N ILE A 83 -15.98 -5.90 -5.24
CA ILE A 83 -14.53 -5.66 -5.29
C ILE A 83 -14.23 -4.17 -5.06
N GLU A 84 -14.95 -3.28 -5.74
CA GLU A 84 -14.87 -1.82 -5.57
C GLU A 84 -15.07 -1.42 -4.10
N LYS A 85 -16.17 -1.86 -3.48
CA LYS A 85 -16.44 -1.60 -2.05
C LYS A 85 -15.34 -2.08 -1.13
N ILE A 86 -14.69 -3.21 -1.43
CA ILE A 86 -13.58 -3.72 -0.61
C ILE A 86 -12.34 -2.86 -0.79
N VAL A 87 -11.97 -2.52 -2.04
CA VAL A 87 -10.81 -1.66 -2.34
C VAL A 87 -10.94 -0.31 -1.64
N HIS A 88 -12.13 0.29 -1.66
CA HIS A 88 -12.40 1.59 -1.03
C HIS A 88 -12.30 1.63 0.51
N ARG A 89 -12.09 0.49 1.17
CA ARG A 89 -11.85 0.43 2.62
C ARG A 89 -10.40 0.69 3.00
N TYR A 90 -9.49 0.75 2.01
CA TYR A 90 -8.06 0.84 2.22
C TYR A 90 -7.47 2.01 1.46
N ASP A 91 -6.43 2.61 2.02
CA ASP A 91 -5.64 3.65 1.36
C ASP A 91 -4.56 3.04 0.45
N LEU A 92 -4.15 1.80 0.74
CA LEU A 92 -3.25 0.97 -0.05
C LEU A 92 -3.72 -0.49 0.04
N ILE A 93 -3.97 -1.14 -1.09
CA ILE A 93 -4.40 -2.53 -1.13
C ILE A 93 -3.72 -3.33 -2.24
N LEU A 94 -3.29 -4.54 -1.89
CA LEU A 94 -2.77 -5.54 -2.82
C LEU A 94 -3.87 -6.51 -3.21
N VAL A 95 -4.24 -6.55 -4.48
CA VAL A 95 -5.14 -7.53 -5.07
C VAL A 95 -4.30 -8.67 -5.66
N LEU A 96 -4.37 -9.85 -5.04
CA LEU A 96 -3.62 -11.04 -5.46
C LEU A 96 -4.40 -11.89 -6.47
N GLU A 97 -3.72 -12.85 -7.09
CA GLU A 97 -4.26 -13.79 -8.08
C GLU A 97 -4.90 -13.12 -9.32
N LEU A 98 -4.35 -11.99 -9.74
CA LEU A 98 -4.75 -11.37 -11.00
C LEU A 98 -4.21 -12.21 -12.17
N MET A 99 -5.09 -12.73 -13.03
CA MET A 99 -4.70 -13.69 -14.08
C MET A 99 -4.44 -13.02 -15.45
N THR A 100 -4.26 -11.70 -15.47
CA THR A 100 -4.11 -10.91 -16.70
C THR A 100 -3.42 -9.59 -16.40
N ASN A 101 -2.50 -9.17 -17.26
CA ASN A 101 -1.91 -7.84 -17.28
C ASN A 101 -2.28 -7.06 -18.57
N ASP A 102 -3.32 -7.51 -19.29
CA ASP A 102 -3.88 -6.83 -20.46
C ASP A 102 -4.11 -5.34 -20.17
N PRO A 103 -3.40 -4.42 -20.86
CA PRO A 103 -3.41 -3.00 -20.50
C PRO A 103 -4.81 -2.37 -20.52
N LYS A 104 -5.65 -2.74 -21.50
CA LYS A 104 -7.01 -2.20 -21.62
C LYS A 104 -7.91 -2.66 -20.47
N LEU A 105 -7.76 -3.91 -20.03
CA LEU A 105 -8.50 -4.40 -18.87
C LEU A 105 -8.01 -3.78 -17.56
N MET A 106 -6.71 -3.53 -17.41
CA MET A 106 -6.17 -2.87 -16.22
C MET A 106 -6.59 -1.41 -16.13
N GLU A 107 -6.55 -0.70 -17.26
CA GLU A 107 -7.08 0.66 -17.38
C GLU A 107 -8.57 0.71 -17.03
N LYS A 108 -9.37 -0.21 -17.59
CA LYS A 108 -10.79 -0.31 -17.24
C LYS A 108 -10.99 -0.61 -15.76
N PHE A 109 -10.22 -1.54 -15.19
CA PHE A 109 -10.35 -1.90 -13.78
C PHE A 109 -10.04 -0.71 -12.87
N ALA A 110 -8.96 0.02 -13.14
CA ALA A 110 -8.63 1.26 -12.42
C ALA A 110 -9.71 2.33 -12.60
N LYS A 111 -10.30 2.43 -13.80
CA LYS A 111 -11.42 3.34 -14.04
C LYS A 111 -12.66 2.95 -13.22
N ASP A 112 -13.05 1.67 -13.22
CA ASP A 112 -14.22 1.20 -12.46
C ASP A 112 -14.05 1.48 -10.95
N ILE A 113 -12.84 1.27 -10.40
CA ILE A 113 -12.52 1.64 -9.01
C ILE A 113 -12.71 3.14 -8.77
N ASN A 114 -12.21 4.00 -9.66
CA ASN A 114 -12.32 5.45 -9.53
C ASN A 114 -13.73 5.98 -9.76
N ASP A 115 -14.51 5.37 -10.66
CA ASP A 115 -15.91 5.75 -10.91
C ASP A 115 -16.80 5.46 -9.69
N PHE A 116 -16.44 4.45 -8.87
CA PHE A 116 -17.12 4.16 -7.60
C PHE A 116 -16.65 5.07 -6.45
N ALA A 117 -15.57 5.83 -6.62
CA ALA A 117 -14.96 6.59 -5.55
C ALA A 117 -15.82 7.81 -5.12
N PRO A 118 -15.84 8.16 -3.82
CA PRO A 118 -16.36 9.45 -3.39
C PRO A 118 -15.57 10.61 -3.98
N ASP A 119 -16.20 11.79 -4.05
CA ASP A 119 -15.55 13.01 -4.51
C ASP A 119 -14.25 13.29 -3.74
N GLY A 120 -13.19 13.60 -4.49
CA GLY A 120 -11.86 13.89 -3.93
C GLY A 120 -11.03 12.66 -3.58
N VAL A 121 -11.53 11.44 -3.82
CA VAL A 121 -10.75 10.19 -3.69
C VAL A 121 -10.34 9.69 -5.06
N THR A 122 -9.03 9.58 -5.29
CA THR A 122 -8.49 9.03 -6.54
C THR A 122 -7.48 7.93 -6.22
N TYR A 123 -7.64 6.78 -6.88
CA TYR A 123 -6.69 5.67 -6.83
C TYR A 123 -5.84 5.64 -8.09
N ASN A 124 -4.54 5.41 -7.89
CA ASN A 124 -3.67 4.89 -8.92
C ASN A 124 -3.59 3.37 -8.83
N MET A 125 -3.30 2.74 -9.96
CA MET A 125 -3.06 1.31 -10.06
C MET A 125 -1.65 1.03 -10.57
N THR A 126 -1.00 0.01 -10.03
CA THR A 126 0.23 -0.57 -10.56
C THR A 126 0.10 -2.09 -10.53
N VAL A 127 0.71 -2.79 -11.48
CA VAL A 127 0.64 -4.26 -11.57
C VAL A 127 2.07 -4.80 -11.55
N SER A 128 2.30 -5.86 -10.78
CA SER A 128 3.59 -6.54 -10.77
C SER A 128 3.90 -7.10 -12.16
N ILE A 129 5.16 -7.09 -12.55
CA ILE A 129 5.59 -7.62 -13.84
C ILE A 129 6.47 -8.84 -13.59
N ASP A 130 6.00 -10.00 -14.06
CA ASP A 130 6.78 -11.22 -14.12
C ASP A 130 6.38 -12.01 -15.38
N PRO A 131 7.25 -12.12 -16.40
CA PRO A 131 6.93 -12.78 -17.65
C PRO A 131 6.88 -14.32 -17.54
N HIS A 132 7.29 -14.89 -16.40
CA HIS A 132 7.37 -16.35 -16.23
C HIS A 132 6.14 -16.95 -15.55
N VAL A 133 5.21 -16.12 -15.08
CA VAL A 133 4.02 -16.56 -14.34
C VAL A 133 2.76 -15.92 -14.91
N ASN A 134 1.64 -16.64 -14.82
CA ASN A 134 0.33 -16.16 -15.26
C ASN A 134 -0.47 -15.53 -14.11
N GLU A 135 0.23 -15.04 -13.09
CA GLU A 135 -0.36 -14.52 -11.86
C GLU A 135 0.35 -13.22 -11.47
N TYR A 136 -0.43 -12.16 -11.35
CA TYR A 136 0.04 -10.82 -11.07
C TYR A 136 -0.56 -10.30 -9.76
N ILE A 137 0.09 -9.30 -9.20
CA ILE A 137 -0.38 -8.53 -8.04
C ILE A 137 -0.81 -7.17 -8.57
N GLY A 138 -2.07 -6.79 -8.36
CA GLY A 138 -2.55 -5.43 -8.58
C GLY A 138 -2.40 -4.62 -7.30
N ILE A 139 -1.93 -3.39 -7.39
CA ILE A 139 -1.72 -2.50 -6.26
C ILE A 139 -2.55 -1.26 -6.52
N PHE A 140 -3.51 -1.00 -5.64
CA PHE A 140 -4.27 0.24 -5.62
C PHE A 140 -3.83 1.09 -4.45
N TYR A 141 -3.61 2.38 -4.69
CA TYR A 141 -3.27 3.33 -3.64
C TYR A 141 -3.88 4.70 -3.90
N ARG A 142 -4.28 5.36 -2.81
CA ARG A 142 -4.83 6.71 -2.84
C ARG A 142 -3.76 7.76 -3.11
N THR A 143 -3.95 8.57 -4.16
CA THR A 143 -2.97 9.58 -4.57
C THR A 143 -2.94 10.81 -3.67
N ASP A 144 -4.00 11.04 -2.87
CA ASP A 144 -4.03 12.09 -1.86
C ASP A 144 -3.28 11.71 -0.56
N LYS A 145 -2.92 10.43 -0.39
CA LYS A 145 -2.22 9.91 0.79
C LYS A 145 -0.83 9.36 0.51
N LEU A 146 -0.60 8.87 -0.71
CA LEU A 146 0.61 8.15 -1.08
C LEU A 146 1.10 8.54 -2.47
N ARG A 147 2.42 8.61 -2.60
CA ARG A 147 3.12 8.75 -3.87
C ARG A 147 4.09 7.60 -4.03
N MET A 148 3.88 6.76 -5.04
CA MET A 148 4.82 5.69 -5.36
C MET A 148 6.10 6.28 -5.96
N LEU A 149 7.24 6.00 -5.33
CA LEU A 149 8.56 6.46 -5.77
C LEU A 149 9.21 5.45 -6.71
N LYS A 150 9.12 4.17 -6.35
CA LYS A 150 9.77 3.05 -7.04
C LYS A 150 8.93 1.78 -6.91
N SER A 151 9.13 0.88 -7.85
CA SER A 151 8.61 -0.48 -7.80
C SER A 151 9.53 -1.41 -8.58
N GLU A 152 9.82 -2.59 -8.04
CA GLU A 152 10.65 -3.59 -8.71
C GLU A 152 10.35 -5.01 -8.23
N SER A 153 10.65 -6.00 -9.07
CA SER A 153 10.52 -7.41 -8.71
C SER A 153 11.89 -7.98 -8.32
N TYR A 154 11.98 -8.68 -7.19
CA TYR A 154 13.17 -9.40 -6.75
C TYR A 154 13.26 -10.76 -7.44
N TYR A 155 14.39 -11.07 -8.07
CA TYR A 155 14.58 -12.32 -8.81
C TYR A 155 15.58 -13.24 -8.13
N ASP A 156 15.06 -14.31 -7.54
CA ASP A 156 15.84 -15.45 -7.06
C ASP A 156 15.01 -16.73 -7.27
N PRO A 157 15.22 -17.46 -8.38
CA PRO A 157 14.43 -18.65 -8.71
C PRO A 157 14.78 -19.87 -7.85
N GLU A 158 15.87 -19.83 -7.07
CA GLU A 158 16.24 -20.91 -6.15
C GLU A 158 15.38 -20.83 -4.88
N LYS A 159 15.09 -19.60 -4.43
CA LYS A 159 14.31 -19.35 -3.21
C LYS A 159 12.80 -19.24 -3.47
N PHE A 160 12.41 -18.60 -4.57
CA PHE A 160 11.01 -18.22 -4.79
C PHE A 160 10.40 -18.81 -6.07
N TYR A 161 9.13 -19.25 -5.98
CA TYR A 161 8.37 -19.68 -7.16
C TYR A 161 7.89 -18.50 -8.03
N ARG A 162 7.45 -17.42 -7.38
CA ARG A 162 7.09 -16.12 -7.99
C ARG A 162 8.10 -15.07 -7.56
N LYS A 163 8.26 -13.97 -8.29
CA LYS A 163 9.11 -12.86 -7.85
C LYS A 163 8.41 -12.01 -6.78
N PRO A 164 8.99 -11.80 -5.58
CA PRO A 164 8.54 -10.77 -4.64
C PRO A 164 8.51 -9.39 -5.30
N PHE A 165 7.44 -8.62 -5.08
CA PHE A 165 7.25 -7.32 -5.71
C PHE A 165 7.39 -6.20 -4.68
N PHE A 166 8.49 -5.47 -4.75
CA PHE A 166 8.79 -4.35 -3.86
C PHE A 166 8.19 -3.05 -4.39
N LEU A 167 7.62 -2.23 -3.50
CA LEU A 167 7.16 -0.88 -3.78
C LEU A 167 7.70 0.08 -2.71
N LEU A 168 8.16 1.26 -3.13
CA LEU A 168 8.57 2.33 -2.23
C LEU A 168 7.54 3.47 -2.31
N PHE A 169 6.97 3.83 -1.17
CA PHE A 169 6.01 4.93 -1.06
C PHE A 169 6.58 6.09 -0.27
N ASP A 170 6.15 7.29 -0.65
CA ASP A 170 6.23 8.51 0.11
C ASP A 170 4.82 8.87 0.62
N SER A 171 4.70 9.19 1.91
CA SER A 171 3.43 9.57 2.53
C SER A 171 3.52 10.99 3.10
N PRO A 172 2.91 11.99 2.45
CA PRO A 172 2.87 13.36 3.00
C PRO A 172 1.96 13.48 4.23
N THR A 173 1.14 12.47 4.51
CA THR A 173 0.13 12.49 5.58
C THR A 173 0.63 11.90 6.90
N LEU A 174 1.72 11.13 6.88
CA LEU A 174 2.32 10.51 8.07
C LEU A 174 3.51 11.34 8.55
N ARG A 175 3.48 11.86 9.78
CA ARG A 175 4.56 12.73 10.29
C ARG A 175 5.85 11.98 10.55
N ASP A 176 5.74 10.82 11.17
CA ASP A 176 6.89 10.05 11.66
C ASP A 176 7.38 9.00 10.65
N MET A 177 6.66 8.77 9.55
CA MET A 177 7.02 7.81 8.50
C MET A 177 6.81 8.41 7.12
N LYS A 178 7.75 9.24 6.68
CA LYS A 178 7.68 9.91 5.37
C LYS A 178 7.80 8.93 4.22
N GLN A 179 8.60 7.87 4.39
CA GLN A 179 8.80 6.85 3.36
C GLN A 179 8.71 5.46 3.97
N PHE A 180 8.12 4.54 3.22
CA PHE A 180 8.11 3.14 3.60
C PHE A 180 8.16 2.20 2.40
N GLY A 181 8.88 1.10 2.59
CA GLY A 181 8.91 -0.02 1.64
C GLY A 181 7.75 -0.98 1.88
N LEU A 182 7.30 -1.65 0.82
CA LEU A 182 6.27 -2.68 0.84
C LEU A 182 6.75 -3.87 0.01
N ILE A 183 6.67 -5.08 0.54
CA ILE A 183 6.89 -6.30 -0.23
C ILE A 183 5.54 -6.99 -0.45
N GLY A 184 5.08 -7.04 -1.70
CA GLY A 184 3.92 -7.83 -2.10
C GLY A 184 4.36 -9.22 -2.52
N TYR A 185 3.81 -10.26 -1.89
CA TYR A 185 4.12 -11.63 -2.25
C TYR A 185 2.94 -12.58 -2.08
N HIS A 186 2.72 -13.45 -3.08
CA HIS A 186 1.81 -14.59 -2.94
C HIS A 186 2.64 -15.85 -2.72
N VAL A 187 2.62 -16.35 -1.49
CA VAL A 187 3.36 -17.55 -1.09
C VAL A 187 2.76 -18.80 -1.73
N LYS A 188 3.60 -19.70 -2.26
CA LYS A 188 3.19 -21.02 -2.73
C LYS A 188 3.01 -21.94 -1.54
N PRO A 189 1.80 -22.49 -1.29
CA PRO A 189 1.53 -23.27 -0.08
C PRO A 189 2.53 -24.42 0.16
N ALA A 190 2.90 -25.14 -0.92
CA ALA A 190 3.84 -26.26 -0.85
C ALA A 190 5.30 -25.85 -0.52
N GLN A 191 5.65 -24.57 -0.62
CA GLN A 191 7.00 -24.04 -0.36
C GLN A 191 6.98 -22.94 0.72
N ALA A 192 5.87 -22.83 1.47
CA ALA A 192 5.59 -21.65 2.29
C ALA A 192 6.67 -21.35 3.33
N VAL A 193 7.16 -22.36 4.03
CA VAL A 193 8.22 -22.19 5.04
C VAL A 193 9.47 -21.59 4.42
N ARG A 194 9.95 -22.15 3.31
CA ARG A 194 11.16 -21.69 2.60
C ARG A 194 10.97 -20.29 2.03
N GLU A 195 9.83 -20.05 1.38
CA GLU A 195 9.58 -18.76 0.74
C GLU A 195 9.40 -17.65 1.77
N ILE A 196 8.71 -17.89 2.88
CA ILE A 196 8.55 -16.89 3.96
C ILE A 196 9.90 -16.60 4.62
N ASP A 197 10.71 -17.61 4.90
CA ASP A 197 12.05 -17.45 5.47
C ASP A 197 12.95 -16.59 4.55
N ALA A 198 12.93 -16.87 3.24
CA ALA A 198 13.68 -16.12 2.25
C ALA A 198 13.22 -14.66 2.08
N LEU A 199 12.02 -14.27 2.54
CA LEU A 199 11.59 -12.86 2.48
C LEU A 199 12.42 -11.95 3.39
N ALA A 200 13.12 -12.49 4.39
CA ALA A 200 14.09 -11.74 5.18
C ALA A 200 15.24 -11.20 4.30
N ASP A 201 15.78 -12.04 3.40
CA ASP A 201 16.83 -11.62 2.47
C ASP A 201 16.34 -10.51 1.51
N VAL A 202 15.07 -10.56 1.12
CA VAL A 202 14.45 -9.52 0.28
C VAL A 202 14.30 -8.22 1.05
N TYR A 203 13.89 -8.30 2.32
CA TYR A 203 13.82 -7.14 3.20
C TYR A 203 15.20 -6.48 3.34
N ASP A 204 16.23 -7.24 3.72
CA ASP A 204 17.59 -6.72 3.92
C ASP A 204 18.15 -6.11 2.62
N PHE A 205 17.98 -6.80 1.49
CA PHE A 205 18.42 -6.29 0.20
C PHE A 205 17.74 -4.96 -0.18
N MET A 206 16.42 -4.85 0.00
CA MET A 206 15.68 -3.64 -0.36
C MET A 206 15.93 -2.50 0.63
N LYS A 207 16.08 -2.82 1.92
CA LYS A 207 16.49 -1.90 2.98
C LYS A 207 17.82 -1.22 2.61
N ASP A 208 18.84 -2.02 2.29
CA ASP A 208 20.17 -1.53 1.92
C ASP A 208 20.15 -0.75 0.60
N LYS A 209 19.46 -1.29 -0.42
CA LYS A 209 19.40 -0.67 -1.75
C LYS A 209 18.76 0.71 -1.73
N TYR A 210 17.73 0.91 -0.90
CA TYR A 210 16.96 2.15 -0.85
C TYR A 210 17.26 3.02 0.37
N ASN A 211 18.14 2.57 1.27
CA ASN A 211 18.51 3.27 2.51
C ASN A 211 17.26 3.72 3.31
N ILE A 212 16.37 2.76 3.54
CA ILE A 212 15.14 2.88 4.34
C ILE A 212 15.27 1.92 5.53
N GLU A 213 14.82 2.27 6.73
CA GLU A 213 15.13 1.48 7.96
C GLU A 213 14.06 0.48 8.40
#